data_AF-A0A7S9LT03-F1
#
_entry.id   AF-A0A7S9LT03-F1
#
_cell.length_a   1.000
_cell.length_b   1.000
_cell.length_c   1.000
_cell.angle_alpha   90.00
_cell.angle_beta   90.00
_cell.angle_gamma   90.00
#
_symmetry.space_group_name_H-M   'P 1'
#
loop_
_entity.id
_entity.type
_entity.pdbx_description
1 polymer ?
#
loop_
_entity_poly.entity_id
_entity_poly.type
_entity_poly.pdbx_seq_one_letter_code
_entity_poly.pdbx_strand_id
1 'polypeptide(L)'
;MRVLFAPFLAAIFCSQALAQNSPDALCSEEALLGGTSTENRTSLLACLESLAAAQPSAPELPAGTVIAVDGRCPRDQGWEPYVEGNGKFIIGTGAGILIPTGPHAPNGDTDPIGLTALSLGDQGGVEAHRLTIPEMPRHSHGGTLETGGHSYEHHQNNNRLPGQTFNYNRSTEAAGGNVPHNNMPPFIALNYCIYNPS
;
A
#
# COMPACT_ATOMS: atom_id res chain seq x y z
N MET A 1 11.35 11.39 -38.16
CA MET A 1 11.18 9.93 -38.28
C MET A 1 9.87 9.58 -37.58
N ARG A 2 8.75 9.57 -38.32
CA ARG A 2 7.40 9.25 -37.79
C ARG A 2 7.17 7.77 -38.06
N VAL A 3 6.95 6.98 -37.01
CA VAL A 3 6.58 5.57 -37.10
C VAL A 3 5.10 5.50 -37.46
N LEU A 4 4.81 4.92 -38.63
CA LEU A 4 3.47 4.51 -39.07
C LEU A 4 3.16 3.17 -38.40
N PHE A 5 2.06 3.08 -37.64
CA PHE A 5 1.43 1.80 -37.30
C PHE A 5 -0.05 1.82 -37.69
N ALA A 6 -0.46 0.73 -38.32
CA ALA A 6 -1.57 0.55 -39.24
C ALA A 6 -2.99 0.69 -38.62
N PRO A 7 -3.98 1.11 -39.43
CA PRO A 7 -5.40 1.20 -39.06
C PRO A 7 -6.15 -0.12 -39.29
N PHE A 8 -5.56 -1.27 -38.97
CA PHE A 8 -6.15 -2.60 -39.29
C PHE A 8 -6.83 -3.29 -38.10
N LEU A 9 -6.61 -2.84 -36.85
CA LEU A 9 -7.24 -3.45 -35.68
C LEU A 9 -8.65 -2.91 -35.35
N ALA A 10 -9.03 -1.75 -35.89
CA ALA A 10 -10.34 -1.14 -35.63
C ALA A 10 -11.51 -1.92 -36.28
N ALA A 11 -11.25 -2.71 -37.32
CA ALA A 11 -12.29 -3.45 -38.04
C ALA A 11 -12.83 -4.67 -37.26
N ILE A 12 -12.06 -5.24 -36.33
CA ILE A 12 -12.42 -6.52 -35.68
C ILE A 12 -13.42 -6.31 -34.53
N PHE A 13 -13.41 -5.15 -33.87
CA PHE A 13 -14.35 -4.87 -32.76
C PHE A 13 -15.74 -4.44 -33.20
N CYS A 14 -15.94 -4.04 -34.47
CA CYS A 14 -17.27 -3.67 -34.97
C CYS A 14 -18.15 -4.89 -35.28
N SER A 15 -17.56 -6.06 -35.54
CA SER A 15 -18.32 -7.25 -35.95
C SER A 15 -18.98 -8.01 -34.78
N GLN A 16 -18.55 -7.77 -33.53
CA GLN A 16 -19.13 -8.46 -32.35
C GLN A 16 -20.30 -7.71 -31.69
N ALA A 17 -20.56 -6.45 -32.07
CA ALA A 17 -21.70 -5.68 -31.55
C ALA A 17 -23.03 -5.95 -32.29
N LEU A 18 -23.01 -6.71 -33.38
CA LEU A 18 -24.18 -7.00 -34.24
C LEU A 18 -25.18 -8.03 -33.66
N ALA A 19 -24.96 -8.53 -32.43
CA ALA A 19 -25.79 -9.59 -31.85
C ALA A 19 -26.88 -9.11 -30.86
N GLN A 20 -27.04 -7.80 -30.61
CA GLN A 20 -28.04 -7.30 -29.67
C GLN A 20 -28.99 -6.30 -30.34
N ASN A 21 -30.21 -6.78 -30.59
CA ASN A 21 -31.38 -6.06 -31.08
C ASN A 21 -31.51 -4.62 -30.54
N SER A 22 -31.03 -3.63 -31.30
CA SER A 22 -31.36 -2.22 -31.11
C SER A 22 -31.54 -1.54 -32.48
N PRO A 23 -32.43 -0.55 -32.62
CA PRO A 23 -32.95 -0.08 -33.91
C PRO A 23 -32.02 0.88 -34.67
N ASP A 24 -30.69 0.71 -34.60
CA ASP A 24 -29.71 1.62 -35.20
C ASP A 24 -28.96 0.96 -36.38
N ALA A 25 -29.71 0.31 -37.26
CA ALA A 25 -29.21 -0.31 -38.49
C ALA A 25 -28.97 0.72 -39.62
N LEU A 26 -28.19 1.77 -39.38
CA LEU A 26 -27.87 2.79 -40.41
C LEU A 26 -26.36 3.06 -40.57
N CYS A 27 -25.54 2.03 -40.41
CA CYS A 27 -24.20 2.01 -40.98
C CYS A 27 -24.07 0.80 -41.91
N SER A 28 -24.86 0.77 -43.00
CA SER A 28 -24.71 -0.24 -44.04
C SER A 28 -23.37 -0.09 -44.78
N GLU A 29 -22.81 -1.21 -45.22
CA GLU A 29 -21.50 -1.36 -45.89
C GLU A 29 -21.32 -0.52 -47.18
N GLU A 30 -22.33 0.20 -47.65
CA GLU A 30 -22.26 0.97 -48.92
C GLU A 30 -21.44 2.26 -48.81
N ALA A 31 -21.06 2.70 -47.60
CA ALA A 31 -20.25 3.92 -47.45
C ALA A 31 -18.77 3.76 -47.84
N LEU A 32 -18.24 2.51 -47.94
CA LEU A 32 -16.81 2.29 -48.15
C LEU A 32 -16.40 2.11 -49.62
N LEU A 33 -17.34 1.83 -50.52
CA LEU A 33 -17.02 1.54 -51.94
C LEU A 33 -17.99 2.24 -52.91
N GLY A 34 -17.84 3.56 -53.03
CA GLY A 34 -18.26 4.30 -54.22
C GLY A 34 -19.48 5.21 -54.03
N GLY A 35 -19.21 6.51 -53.92
CA GLY A 35 -20.21 7.57 -54.05
C GLY A 35 -19.54 8.93 -54.16
N THR A 36 -19.80 9.64 -55.25
CA THR A 36 -19.32 11.01 -55.51
C THR A 36 -20.17 12.05 -54.76
N SER A 37 -19.52 13.15 -54.37
CA SER A 37 -20.10 14.44 -53.94
C SER A 37 -20.95 14.46 -52.67
N THR A 38 -20.46 15.22 -51.67
CA THR A 38 -21.18 15.85 -50.54
C THR A 38 -21.97 14.98 -49.56
N GLU A 39 -22.73 13.99 -49.98
CA GLU A 39 -23.51 13.10 -49.11
C GLU A 39 -22.61 12.27 -48.20
N ASN A 40 -21.47 11.79 -48.72
CA ASN A 40 -20.49 11.01 -47.96
C ASN A 40 -19.87 11.80 -46.79
N ARG A 41 -19.73 13.14 -46.88
CA ARG A 41 -19.22 13.95 -45.76
C ARG A 41 -20.25 14.12 -44.65
N THR A 42 -21.51 14.32 -45.01
CA THR A 42 -22.61 14.46 -44.04
C THR A 42 -22.82 13.14 -43.28
N SER A 43 -22.74 12.00 -43.97
CA SER A 43 -22.85 10.68 -43.35
C SER A 43 -21.68 10.36 -42.42
N LEU A 44 -20.45 10.77 -42.79
CA LEU A 44 -19.26 10.58 -41.95
C LEU A 44 -19.31 11.47 -40.70
N LEU A 45 -19.77 12.72 -40.84
CA LEU A 45 -19.97 13.64 -39.70
C LEU A 45 -21.07 13.13 -38.76
N ALA A 46 -22.20 12.65 -39.29
CA ALA A 46 -23.26 12.05 -38.48
C ALA A 46 -22.78 10.79 -37.72
N CYS A 47 -21.91 9.99 -38.34
CA CYS A 47 -21.30 8.82 -37.71
C CYS A 47 -20.26 9.21 -36.64
N LEU A 48 -19.48 10.27 -36.85
CA LEU A 48 -18.56 10.80 -35.84
C LEU A 48 -19.31 11.41 -34.64
N GLU A 49 -20.41 12.11 -34.90
CA GLU A 49 -21.30 12.64 -33.86
C GLU A 49 -21.98 11.52 -33.08
N SER A 50 -22.43 10.45 -33.74
CA SER A 50 -23.02 9.29 -33.05
C SER A 50 -21.99 8.49 -32.27
N LEU A 51 -20.74 8.38 -32.74
CA LEU A 51 -19.61 7.80 -31.97
C LEU A 51 -19.24 8.62 -30.74
N ALA A 52 -19.30 9.96 -30.84
CA ALA A 52 -19.11 10.85 -29.70
C ALA A 52 -20.26 10.74 -28.69
N ALA A 53 -21.50 10.56 -29.17
CA ALA A 53 -22.69 10.35 -28.34
C ALA A 53 -22.79 8.93 -27.75
N ALA A 54 -22.20 7.93 -28.42
CA ALA A 54 -22.15 6.53 -27.99
C ALA A 54 -21.01 6.24 -27.02
N GLN A 55 -20.17 7.24 -26.68
CA GLN A 55 -19.32 7.10 -25.49
C GLN A 55 -20.27 6.94 -24.30
N PRO A 56 -20.28 5.79 -23.62
CA PRO A 56 -21.07 5.67 -22.41
C PRO A 56 -20.65 6.83 -21.51
N SER A 57 -21.60 7.64 -21.05
CA SER A 57 -21.32 8.65 -20.03
C SER A 57 -20.57 7.93 -18.93
N ALA A 58 -19.28 8.27 -18.75
CA ALA A 58 -18.48 7.66 -17.73
C ALA A 58 -19.27 7.79 -16.41
N PRO A 59 -19.40 6.72 -15.61
CA PRO A 59 -20.14 6.82 -14.36
C PRO A 59 -19.57 8.00 -13.56
N GLU A 60 -20.41 8.99 -13.27
CA GLU A 60 -20.01 10.16 -12.48
C GLU A 60 -19.57 9.67 -11.11
N LEU A 61 -18.27 9.78 -10.82
CA LEU A 61 -17.73 9.44 -9.51
C LEU A 61 -18.30 10.43 -8.48
N PRO A 62 -18.65 10.00 -7.27
CA PRO A 62 -19.13 10.93 -6.24
C PRO A 62 -18.00 11.87 -5.80
N ALA A 63 -18.34 13.13 -5.51
CA ALA A 63 -17.42 14.06 -4.87
C ALA A 63 -16.88 13.46 -3.56
N GLY A 64 -15.59 13.66 -3.29
CA GLY A 64 -14.88 13.05 -2.17
C GLY A 64 -14.24 11.69 -2.48
N THR A 65 -14.40 11.15 -3.69
CA THR A 65 -13.69 9.91 -4.11
C THR A 65 -12.18 10.12 -4.06
N VAL A 66 -11.44 9.23 -3.40
CA VAL A 66 -9.98 9.24 -3.34
C VAL A 66 -9.40 8.07 -4.14
N ILE A 67 -8.44 8.35 -5.03
CA ILE A 67 -7.71 7.35 -5.82
C ILE A 67 -6.20 7.50 -5.64
N ALA A 68 -5.44 6.44 -5.90
CA ALA A 68 -3.99 6.49 -6.03
C ALA A 68 -3.59 6.53 -7.51
N VAL A 69 -2.67 7.42 -7.87
CA VAL A 69 -2.17 7.58 -9.23
C VAL A 69 -0.64 7.61 -9.28
N ASP A 70 -0.07 6.96 -10.28
CA ASP A 70 1.35 7.03 -10.61
C ASP A 70 1.61 8.24 -11.53
N GLY A 71 1.49 9.45 -10.95
CA GLY A 71 1.59 10.69 -11.71
C GLY A 71 0.94 11.87 -11.00
N ARG A 72 0.74 12.99 -11.72
CA ARG A 72 0.08 14.18 -11.18
C ARG A 72 -1.44 14.01 -11.22
N CYS A 73 -2.14 14.58 -10.24
CA CYS A 73 -3.60 14.63 -10.24
C CYS A 73 -4.14 15.44 -11.44
N PRO A 74 -5.08 14.91 -12.25
CA PRO A 74 -5.69 15.61 -13.38
C PRO A 74 -6.62 16.76 -12.95
N ARG A 75 -6.04 17.95 -12.74
CA ARG A 75 -6.77 19.15 -12.29
C ARG A 75 -7.88 19.58 -13.26
N ASP A 76 -7.66 19.37 -14.55
CA ASP A 76 -8.59 19.65 -15.65
C ASP A 76 -9.84 18.75 -15.63
N GLN A 77 -9.80 17.64 -14.90
CA GLN A 77 -10.88 16.68 -14.78
C GLN A 77 -11.52 16.70 -13.38
N GLY A 78 -11.30 17.75 -12.59
CA GLY A 78 -11.87 17.88 -11.23
C GLY A 78 -11.15 17.09 -10.14
N TRP A 79 -9.93 16.61 -10.41
CA TRP A 79 -9.10 15.95 -9.38
C TRP A 79 -8.15 16.92 -8.72
N GLU A 80 -8.00 16.81 -7.41
CA GLU A 80 -7.00 17.56 -6.65
C GLU A 80 -6.15 16.64 -5.75
N PRO A 81 -4.91 17.01 -5.38
CA PRO A 81 -4.11 16.26 -4.42
C PRO A 81 -4.82 16.11 -3.10
N TYR A 82 -4.91 14.87 -2.63
CA TYR A 82 -5.41 14.55 -1.31
C TYR A 82 -4.30 14.75 -0.28
N VAL A 83 -4.11 16.00 0.16
CA VAL A 83 -2.97 16.40 1.00
C VAL A 83 -2.93 15.72 2.36
N GLU A 84 -4.10 15.34 2.89
CA GLU A 84 -4.20 14.64 4.18
C GLU A 84 -3.56 13.25 4.15
N GLY A 85 -3.45 12.62 2.97
CA GLY A 85 -2.84 11.30 2.79
C GLY A 85 -1.33 11.33 2.51
N ASN A 86 -0.72 12.51 2.36
CA ASN A 86 0.70 12.61 2.03
C ASN A 86 1.59 11.98 3.11
N GLY A 87 2.40 10.99 2.72
CA GLY A 87 3.29 10.27 3.64
C GLY A 87 2.56 9.37 4.64
N LYS A 88 1.27 9.08 4.44
CA LYS A 88 0.46 8.27 5.35
C LYS A 88 -0.07 7.02 4.65
N PHE A 89 -0.13 5.93 5.42
CA PHE A 89 -0.88 4.75 5.01
C PHE A 89 -2.39 5.00 5.25
N ILE A 90 -3.22 4.70 4.26
CA ILE A 90 -4.67 4.85 4.37
C ILE A 90 -5.25 3.63 5.09
N ILE A 91 -6.00 3.87 6.18
CA ILE A 91 -6.68 2.83 6.97
C ILE A 91 -8.19 3.04 6.87
N GLY A 92 -8.94 1.94 6.79
CA GLY A 92 -10.41 1.99 6.79
C GLY A 92 -10.97 2.48 8.12
N THR A 93 -12.08 3.20 8.07
CA THR A 93 -12.81 3.65 9.26
C THR A 93 -13.70 2.54 9.83
N GLY A 94 -14.21 2.76 11.05
CA GLY A 94 -15.11 1.85 11.74
C GLY A 94 -14.39 0.86 12.65
N ALA A 95 -15.19 0.01 13.31
CA ALA A 95 -14.70 -1.09 14.12
C ALA A 95 -14.53 -2.34 13.25
N GLY A 96 -13.48 -3.12 13.51
CA GLY A 96 -13.24 -4.40 12.84
C GLY A 96 -12.98 -5.51 13.84
N ILE A 97 -13.09 -6.76 13.38
CA ILE A 97 -12.68 -7.94 14.15
C ILE A 97 -11.71 -8.72 13.26
N LEU A 98 -10.52 -8.97 13.79
CA LEU A 98 -9.63 -9.98 13.23
C LEU A 98 -9.92 -11.31 13.90
N ILE A 99 -10.18 -12.34 13.11
CA ILE A 99 -10.25 -13.72 13.58
C ILE A 99 -8.94 -14.37 13.15
N PRO A 100 -7.96 -14.54 14.06
CA PRO A 100 -6.67 -15.11 13.68
C PRO A 100 -6.88 -16.59 13.31
N THR A 101 -6.76 -16.93 12.03
CA THR A 101 -6.77 -18.32 11.57
C THR A 101 -5.35 -18.76 11.23
N GLY A 102 -4.81 -19.72 12.00
CA GLY A 102 -3.55 -20.40 11.69
C GLY A 102 -2.35 -20.00 12.57
N PRO A 103 -1.12 -20.43 12.22
CA PRO A 103 0.06 -20.34 13.07
C PRO A 103 0.62 -18.91 13.25
N HIS A 104 -0.01 -17.89 12.66
CA HIS A 104 0.36 -16.48 12.76
C HIS A 104 -0.57 -15.69 13.68
N ALA A 105 -1.33 -16.37 14.54
CA ALA A 105 -2.07 -15.71 15.61
C ALA A 105 -1.11 -14.86 16.46
N PRO A 106 -1.38 -13.57 16.71
CA PRO A 106 -0.47 -12.65 17.42
C PRO A 106 0.03 -13.18 18.77
N ASN A 107 -0.78 -14.02 19.43
CA ASN A 107 -0.48 -14.62 20.73
C ASN A 107 -0.54 -16.17 20.70
N GLY A 108 -0.62 -16.79 19.52
CA GLY A 108 -0.95 -18.22 19.40
C GLY A 108 -2.41 -18.57 19.74
N ASP A 109 -3.23 -17.55 20.02
CA ASP A 109 -4.64 -17.66 20.38
C ASP A 109 -5.54 -17.38 19.17
N THR A 110 -6.59 -18.20 19.00
CA THR A 110 -7.60 -18.02 17.95
C THR A 110 -8.73 -17.07 18.36
N ASP A 111 -8.66 -16.51 19.55
CA ASP A 111 -9.66 -15.58 20.05
C ASP A 111 -9.82 -14.36 19.12
N PRO A 112 -11.06 -13.93 18.83
CA PRO A 112 -11.31 -12.74 18.05
C PRO A 112 -10.64 -11.50 18.67
N ILE A 113 -9.85 -10.80 17.87
CA ILE A 113 -9.17 -9.56 18.26
C ILE A 113 -9.97 -8.38 17.72
N GLY A 114 -10.51 -7.57 18.63
CA GLY A 114 -11.14 -6.31 18.27
C GLY A 114 -10.11 -5.32 17.74
N LEU A 115 -10.34 -4.78 16.55
CA LEU A 115 -9.56 -3.68 16.00
C LEU A 115 -10.03 -2.35 16.61
N THR A 116 -9.08 -1.45 16.81
CA THR A 116 -9.37 -0.07 17.21
C THR A 116 -10.36 0.55 16.24
N ALA A 117 -11.46 1.10 16.77
CA ALA A 117 -12.43 1.82 15.96
C ALA A 117 -11.87 3.20 15.57
N LEU A 118 -11.85 3.50 14.26
CA LEU A 118 -11.36 4.76 13.72
C LEU A 118 -12.49 5.58 13.11
N SER A 119 -12.51 6.87 13.38
CA SER A 119 -13.40 7.85 12.75
C SER A 119 -12.77 8.40 11.47
N LEU A 120 -13.61 8.96 10.59
CA LEU A 120 -13.12 9.60 9.36
C LEU A 120 -12.19 10.76 9.73
N GLY A 121 -10.97 10.74 9.17
CA GLY A 121 -9.97 11.78 9.40
C GLY A 121 -9.06 11.54 10.60
N ASP A 122 -9.26 10.48 11.38
CA ASP A 122 -8.33 10.10 12.45
C ASP A 122 -6.93 9.86 11.88
N GLN A 123 -5.91 10.33 12.60
CA GLN A 123 -4.50 10.25 12.19
C GLN A 123 -3.66 9.60 13.28
N GLY A 124 -2.59 8.91 12.89
CA GLY A 124 -1.67 8.25 13.80
C GLY A 124 -0.46 7.65 13.10
N GLY A 125 0.33 6.90 13.85
CA GLY A 125 1.58 6.29 13.37
C GLY A 125 2.80 7.20 13.51
N VAL A 126 3.98 6.58 13.45
CA VAL A 126 5.29 7.26 13.49
C VAL A 126 6.24 6.57 12.51
N GLU A 127 7.04 7.35 11.77
CA GLU A 127 8.01 6.81 10.81
C GLU A 127 9.23 6.18 11.49
N ALA A 128 9.66 6.73 12.63
CA ALA A 128 10.75 6.21 13.42
C ALA A 128 10.36 6.10 14.89
N HIS A 129 10.66 4.95 15.50
CA HIS A 129 10.35 4.67 16.89
C HIS A 129 11.63 4.53 17.72
N ARG A 130 11.65 5.18 18.89
CA ARG A 130 12.73 4.99 19.88
C ARG A 130 12.16 4.23 21.06
N LEU A 131 12.74 3.07 21.33
CA LEU A 131 12.36 2.24 22.47
C LEU A 131 12.43 3.03 23.78
N THR A 132 11.39 2.89 24.59
CA THR A 132 11.29 3.44 25.93
C THR A 132 11.57 2.36 26.97
N ILE A 133 11.86 2.77 28.21
CA ILE A 133 12.07 1.82 29.31
C ILE A 133 10.86 0.88 29.52
N PRO A 134 9.60 1.36 29.50
CA PRO A 134 8.43 0.49 29.58
C PRO A 134 8.29 -0.54 28.44
N GLU A 135 8.89 -0.27 27.28
CA GLU A 135 8.88 -1.18 26.12
C GLU A 135 10.00 -2.22 26.18
N MET A 136 10.97 -2.09 27.10
CA MET A 136 12.01 -3.10 27.29
C MET A 136 11.47 -4.28 28.11
N PRO A 137 11.67 -5.53 27.64
CA PRO A 137 11.34 -6.70 28.44
C PRO A 137 12.08 -6.69 29.78
N ARG A 138 11.39 -7.17 30.83
CA ARG A 138 12.04 -7.42 32.13
C ARG A 138 13.18 -8.42 31.93
N HIS A 139 14.38 -8.01 32.29
CA HIS A 139 15.58 -8.84 32.21
C HIS A 139 16.45 -8.64 33.45
N SER A 140 17.30 -9.61 33.76
CA SER A 140 18.26 -9.54 34.85
C SER A 140 19.53 -10.29 34.48
N HIS A 141 20.69 -9.75 34.82
CA HIS A 141 21.97 -10.43 34.70
C HIS A 141 22.49 -10.74 36.11
N GLY A 142 22.72 -12.02 36.38
CA GLY A 142 23.38 -12.48 37.60
C GLY A 142 24.55 -13.39 37.22
N GLY A 143 25.72 -13.13 37.80
CA GLY A 143 26.90 -13.98 37.66
C GLY A 143 27.67 -14.00 38.98
N THR A 144 27.97 -15.20 39.47
CA THR A 144 28.85 -15.39 40.63
C THR A 144 30.19 -15.88 40.11
N LEU A 145 31.27 -15.15 40.41
CA LEU A 145 32.63 -15.63 40.16
C LEU A 145 33.14 -16.24 41.46
N GLU A 146 33.40 -17.55 41.47
CA GLU A 146 34.22 -18.16 42.52
C GLU A 146 35.69 -17.88 42.20
N THR A 147 36.45 -17.38 43.17
CA THR A 147 37.90 -17.34 43.09
C THR A 147 38.43 -17.90 44.39
N GLY A 148 38.65 -19.22 44.40
CA GLY A 148 39.25 -19.95 45.53
C GLY A 148 38.46 -21.20 45.92
N GLY A 149 38.85 -22.34 45.36
CA GLY A 149 38.36 -23.66 45.76
C GLY A 149 38.21 -24.63 44.58
N HIS A 150 39.33 -25.22 44.15
CA HIS A 150 39.43 -26.22 43.07
C HIS A 150 38.90 -25.76 41.70
N SER A 151 39.77 -25.13 40.91
CA SER A 151 39.58 -25.06 39.47
C SER A 151 39.56 -26.47 38.89
N TYR A 152 38.54 -26.80 38.09
CA TYR A 152 38.63 -27.91 37.13
C TYR A 152 39.40 -27.48 35.87
N GLU A 153 40.46 -26.70 36.08
CA GLU A 153 41.42 -26.29 35.05
C GLU A 153 42.83 -26.55 35.61
N HIS A 154 43.25 -27.79 35.40
CA HIS A 154 44.52 -28.23 34.82
C HIS A 154 45.83 -27.42 35.00
N HIS A 155 46.03 -26.60 36.04
CA HIS A 155 47.38 -26.12 36.40
C HIS A 155 47.64 -26.22 37.92
N GLN A 156 47.99 -27.45 38.31
CA GLN A 156 48.96 -27.84 39.35
C GLN A 156 49.26 -26.80 40.45
N ASN A 157 48.68 -27.04 41.62
CA ASN A 157 49.25 -26.85 42.97
C ASN A 157 49.92 -25.49 43.28
N ASN A 158 49.14 -24.51 43.74
CA ASN A 158 49.66 -23.47 44.63
C ASN A 158 48.88 -23.44 45.95
N ASN A 159 49.51 -23.97 46.99
CA ASN A 159 48.93 -24.17 48.32
C ASN A 159 49.03 -22.91 49.20
N ARG A 160 48.58 -21.75 48.69
CA ARG A 160 48.53 -20.49 49.44
C ARG A 160 47.30 -19.69 49.04
N LEU A 161 46.21 -19.85 49.80
CA LEU A 161 45.30 -18.80 50.30
C LEU A 161 44.10 -19.51 50.96
N PRO A 162 43.78 -19.24 52.24
CA PRO A 162 42.59 -19.79 52.89
C PRO A 162 41.34 -19.21 52.21
N GLY A 163 40.35 -20.06 51.93
CA GLY A 163 39.12 -19.72 51.21
C GLY A 163 38.45 -18.46 51.75
N GLN A 164 38.58 -17.37 50.98
CA GLN A 164 37.92 -16.10 51.23
C GLN A 164 36.89 -15.91 50.12
N THR A 165 35.61 -15.99 50.45
CA THR A 165 34.52 -15.71 49.51
C THR A 165 34.43 -14.20 49.32
N PHE A 166 34.94 -13.70 48.19
CA PHE A 166 34.74 -12.30 47.80
C PHE A 166 33.46 -12.18 46.96
N ASN A 167 32.43 -11.52 47.51
CA ASN A 167 31.22 -11.17 46.73
C ASN A 167 31.57 -10.06 45.73
N TYR A 168 31.93 -10.43 44.51
CA TYR A 168 32.14 -9.47 43.43
C TYR A 168 30.81 -9.23 42.70
N ASN A 169 30.21 -8.06 42.88
CA ASN A 169 29.04 -7.65 42.10
C ASN A 169 29.53 -7.16 40.72
N ARG A 170 29.66 -8.05 39.74
CA ARG A 170 29.97 -7.71 38.34
C ARG A 170 28.65 -7.57 37.57
N SER A 171 28.31 -6.33 37.21
CA SER A 171 27.27 -6.06 36.21
C SER A 171 27.86 -6.11 34.82
N THR A 172 27.06 -6.48 33.82
CA THR A 172 27.37 -6.18 32.42
C THR A 172 27.35 -4.67 32.22
N GLU A 173 28.16 -4.18 31.28
CA GLU A 173 28.14 -2.78 30.87
C GLU A 173 26.90 -2.49 30.01
N ALA A 174 26.48 -1.22 29.97
CA ALA A 174 25.42 -0.79 29.09
C ALA A 174 25.89 -0.82 27.63
N ALA A 175 25.07 -1.35 26.73
CA ALA A 175 25.33 -1.38 25.29
C ALA A 175 24.10 -0.86 24.52
N GLY A 176 24.34 -0.28 23.34
CA GLY A 176 23.30 0.29 22.47
C GLY A 176 23.29 1.82 22.45
N GLY A 177 22.81 2.40 21.34
CA GLY A 177 22.83 3.85 21.11
C GLY A 177 21.54 4.59 21.49
N ASN A 178 20.49 3.86 21.87
CA ASN A 178 19.15 4.42 22.12
C ASN A 178 18.67 5.37 20.99
N VAL A 179 18.98 5.01 19.75
CA VAL A 179 18.61 5.77 18.56
C VAL A 179 17.28 5.26 18.01
N PRO A 180 16.40 6.14 17.47
CA PRO A 180 15.20 5.71 16.78
C PRO A 180 15.52 4.78 15.61
N HIS A 181 14.75 3.72 15.42
CA HIS A 181 14.82 2.86 14.24
C HIS A 181 13.65 3.14 13.30
N ASN A 182 13.86 2.90 12.00
CA ASN A 182 12.78 3.00 11.01
C ASN A 182 11.65 2.02 11.36
N ASN A 183 10.42 2.51 11.30
CA ASN A 183 9.19 1.77 11.54
C ASN A 183 8.33 1.64 10.26
N MET A 184 8.81 2.17 9.13
CA MET A 184 8.14 2.02 7.85
C MET A 184 8.45 0.66 7.21
N PRO A 185 7.42 -0.16 6.86
CA PRO A 185 7.61 -1.34 6.04
C PRO A 185 8.07 -0.94 4.62
N PRO A 186 8.59 -1.85 3.80
CA PRO A 186 8.85 -1.58 2.38
C PRO A 186 7.61 -1.01 1.68
N PHE A 187 7.76 0.10 0.95
CA PHE A 187 6.64 0.80 0.32
C PHE A 187 6.98 1.33 -1.08
N ILE A 188 5.93 1.58 -1.87
CA ILE A 188 5.98 2.39 -3.09
C ILE A 188 5.03 3.58 -2.91
N ALA A 189 5.52 4.78 -3.21
CA ALA A 189 4.73 6.00 -3.05
C ALA A 189 3.99 6.33 -4.35
N LEU A 190 2.69 6.55 -4.25
CA LEU A 190 1.83 7.08 -5.31
C LEU A 190 1.22 8.40 -4.83
N ASN A 191 0.76 9.23 -5.76
CA ASN A 191 0.01 10.42 -5.39
C ASN A 191 -1.44 10.04 -5.13
N TYR A 192 -1.99 10.47 -4.00
CA TYR A 192 -3.42 10.36 -3.77
C TYR A 192 -4.14 11.60 -4.32
N CYS A 193 -5.23 11.39 -5.03
CA CYS A 193 -6.06 12.44 -5.59
C CYS A 193 -7.50 12.29 -5.12
N ILE A 194 -8.14 13.39 -4.76
CA ILE A 194 -9.56 13.47 -4.39
C ILE A 194 -10.35 14.13 -5.51
N TYR A 195 -11.51 13.57 -5.82
CA TYR A 195 -12.44 14.10 -6.81
C TYR A 195 -13.31 15.17 -6.17
N ASN A 196 -13.23 16.39 -6.70
CA ASN A 196 -14.02 17.53 -6.24
C ASN A 196 -14.46 18.31 -7.49
N PRO A 197 -15.53 17.87 -8.16
CA PRO A 197 -16.03 18.53 -9.35
C PRO A 197 -16.51 19.93 -8.96
N SER A 198 -15.82 20.94 -9.46
CA SER A 198 -16.14 22.36 -9.28
C SER A 198 -17.47 22.74 -9.92
#